data_AF-A0A256XAR9-F1
#
_entry.id   AF-A0A256XAR9-F1
#
_cell.length_a   1.000
_cell.length_b   1.000
_cell.length_c   1.000
_cell.angle_alpha   90.00
_cell.angle_beta   90.00
_cell.angle_gamma   90.00
#
_symmetry.space_group_name_H-M   'P 1'
#
loop_
_entity.id
_entity.type
_entity.pdbx_description
1 polymer ?
#
loop_
_entity_poly.entity_id
_entity_poly.type
_entity_poly.pdbx_seq_one_letter_code
_entity_poly.pdbx_strand_id
1 'polypeptide(L)'
;MSKRIVFVRRGYLERKDFENFLYYVKKIAKYDPLRQEWFFSVDVAKNNVKNLEELIEILDVLSKYTLLTSEIKNEIIRLYKNAATKIILDVNNFSIAFGLGVDRSVVENLKDKLVYVGGKYIIKSIKYLPDIKKALKEKGYDLIYDENELKQSIEKRLIVVISRENSLLTVYFPEYIDVEVVKALKRACRLRYYEEKVILDQKGNYVDTEFIPREIDTFKISFKEKKATVYVGLIDRVLRILRENNYKIMLDLKEKPGLKIEFNPKFKLLPHQEDAFKLWIRKKRGTIAIFTRGNNSNLQQRCKISRQNKG
;
A
#
# COMPACT_ATOMS: atom_id res chain seq x y z
N MET A 1 2.38 -14.69 35.56
CA MET A 1 2.32 -16.07 35.02
C MET A 1 0.88 -16.42 34.76
N SER A 2 0.47 -16.59 33.50
CA SER A 2 -0.90 -16.92 33.14
C SER A 2 -1.23 -18.34 33.63
N LYS A 3 -2.27 -18.49 34.45
CA LYS A 3 -2.72 -19.79 34.97
C LYS A 3 -3.11 -20.68 33.79
N ARG A 4 -2.42 -21.81 33.62
CA ARG A 4 -2.68 -22.76 32.52
C ARG A 4 -3.94 -23.55 32.89
N ILE A 5 -4.99 -23.46 32.08
CA ILE A 5 -6.25 -24.18 32.33
C ILE A 5 -6.09 -25.63 31.84
N VAL A 6 -6.18 -26.57 32.76
CA VAL A 6 -5.97 -28.01 32.51
C VAL A 6 -7.29 -28.76 32.63
N PHE A 7 -7.53 -29.69 31.72
CA PHE A 7 -8.68 -30.59 31.74
C PHE A 7 -8.38 -31.85 32.55
N VAL A 8 -8.68 -31.80 33.85
CA VAL A 8 -8.48 -32.94 34.77
C VAL A 8 -9.70 -33.87 34.69
N ARG A 9 -9.47 -35.16 34.44
CA ARG A 9 -10.54 -36.18 34.30
C ARG A 9 -11.19 -36.53 35.65
N ARG A 10 -12.51 -36.76 35.65
CA ARG A 10 -13.26 -37.30 36.80
C ARG A 10 -13.20 -38.83 36.80
N GLY A 11 -12.09 -39.38 37.29
CA GLY A 11 -11.94 -40.83 37.43
C GLY A 11 -11.75 -41.60 36.11
N TYR A 12 -12.04 -42.90 36.17
CA TYR A 12 -11.89 -43.82 35.03
C TYR A 12 -13.10 -43.71 34.09
N LEU A 13 -12.86 -43.55 32.80
CA LEU A 13 -13.92 -43.46 31.78
C LEU A 13 -14.01 -44.79 31.03
N GLU A 14 -15.23 -45.25 30.78
CA GLU A 14 -15.45 -46.37 29.87
C GLU A 14 -14.99 -46.02 28.44
N ARG A 15 -14.67 -47.03 27.64
CA ARG A 15 -14.05 -46.85 26.32
C ARG A 15 -14.80 -45.85 25.42
N LYS A 16 -16.14 -45.92 25.42
CA LYS A 16 -17.01 -45.06 24.61
C LYS A 16 -16.99 -43.60 25.07
N ASP A 17 -16.98 -43.38 26.39
CA ASP A 17 -16.90 -42.04 27.00
C ASP A 17 -15.51 -41.44 26.84
N PHE A 18 -14.46 -42.27 26.87
CA PHE A 18 -13.09 -41.83 26.62
C PHE A 18 -12.90 -41.36 25.17
N GLU A 19 -13.47 -42.07 24.20
CA GLU A 19 -13.46 -41.67 22.78
C GLU A 19 -14.18 -40.34 22.57
N ASN A 20 -15.36 -40.15 23.18
CA ASN A 20 -16.09 -38.89 23.15
C ASN A 20 -15.28 -37.75 23.79
N PHE A 21 -14.69 -37.98 24.97
CA PHE A 21 -13.82 -37.01 25.62
C PHE A 21 -12.67 -36.59 24.69
N LEU A 22 -11.96 -37.55 24.09
CA LEU A 22 -10.85 -37.30 23.17
C LEU A 22 -11.27 -36.49 21.94
N TYR A 23 -12.44 -36.80 21.38
CA TYR A 23 -12.98 -36.08 20.23
C TYR A 23 -13.18 -34.59 20.53
N TYR A 24 -13.81 -34.28 21.67
CA TYR A 24 -14.11 -32.90 22.06
C TYR A 24 -12.89 -32.13 22.58
N VAL A 25 -12.03 -32.77 23.40
CA VAL A 25 -10.86 -32.08 23.99
C VAL A 25 -9.85 -31.69 22.90
N LYS A 26 -9.65 -32.52 21.88
CA LYS A 26 -8.76 -32.23 20.73
C LYS A 26 -9.18 -31.00 19.93
N LYS A 27 -10.47 -30.64 19.94
CA LYS A 27 -10.96 -29.44 19.25
C LYS A 27 -10.53 -28.15 19.93
N ILE A 28 -10.24 -28.15 21.23
CA ILE A 28 -10.01 -26.92 22.00
C ILE A 28 -8.73 -26.90 22.84
N ALA A 29 -8.03 -28.03 22.93
CA ALA A 29 -6.88 -28.21 23.81
C ALA A 29 -5.69 -28.83 23.07
N LYS A 30 -4.49 -28.62 23.62
CA LYS A 30 -3.27 -29.35 23.24
C LYS A 30 -2.90 -30.33 24.34
N TYR A 31 -2.30 -31.45 23.95
CA TYR A 31 -1.75 -32.43 24.89
C TYR A 31 -0.30 -32.07 25.20
N ASP A 32 0.07 -32.10 26.48
CA ASP A 32 1.44 -31.97 26.97
C ASP A 32 1.98 -33.36 27.33
N PRO A 33 2.86 -33.96 26.51
CA PRO A 33 3.36 -35.32 26.75
C PRO A 33 4.17 -35.46 28.04
N LEU A 34 4.85 -34.38 28.48
CA LEU A 34 5.70 -34.41 29.67
C LEU A 34 4.87 -34.43 30.95
N ARG A 35 3.74 -33.70 30.96
CA ARG A 35 2.82 -33.62 32.09
C ARG A 35 1.65 -34.60 31.99
N GLN A 36 1.50 -35.27 30.85
CA GLN A 36 0.39 -36.16 30.50
C GLN A 36 -1.00 -35.50 30.64
N GLU A 37 -1.07 -34.21 30.30
CA GLU A 37 -2.24 -33.37 30.56
C GLU A 37 -2.74 -32.67 29.29
N TRP A 38 -4.06 -32.51 29.19
CA TRP A 38 -4.68 -31.64 28.19
C TRP A 38 -4.85 -30.24 28.75
N PHE A 39 -4.37 -29.23 28.04
CA PHE A 39 -4.51 -27.84 28.43
C PHE A 39 -5.20 -27.02 27.34
N PHE A 40 -6.06 -26.09 27.76
CA PHE A 40 -6.80 -25.23 26.84
C PHE A 40 -5.83 -24.41 25.99
N SER A 41 -6.06 -24.41 24.67
CA SER A 41 -5.28 -23.65 23.71
C SER A 41 -6.22 -22.82 22.84
N VAL A 42 -6.13 -21.51 23.02
CA VAL A 42 -6.90 -20.53 22.25
C VAL A 42 -6.72 -20.72 20.75
N ASP A 43 -5.50 -21.01 20.28
CA ASP A 43 -5.21 -21.20 18.85
C ASP A 43 -5.92 -22.43 18.28
N VAL A 44 -5.94 -23.55 19.04
CA VAL A 44 -6.63 -24.79 18.61
C VAL A 44 -8.13 -24.55 18.57
N ALA A 45 -8.68 -23.92 19.61
CA ALA A 45 -10.10 -23.58 19.67
C ALA A 45 -10.51 -22.66 18.52
N LYS A 46 -9.73 -21.61 18.20
CA LYS A 46 -10.01 -20.68 17.09
C LYS A 46 -10.09 -21.37 15.73
N ASN A 47 -9.28 -22.39 15.51
CA ASN A 47 -9.19 -23.05 14.20
C ASN A 47 -10.25 -24.14 14.00
N ASN A 48 -10.71 -24.75 15.09
CA ASN A 48 -11.59 -25.93 15.03
C ASN A 48 -13.03 -25.65 15.47
N VAL A 49 -13.27 -24.57 16.21
CA VAL A 49 -14.59 -24.20 16.72
C VAL A 49 -15.14 -23.02 15.92
N LYS A 50 -16.34 -23.18 15.37
CA LYS A 50 -16.95 -22.23 14.43
C LYS A 50 -17.42 -20.95 15.13
N ASN A 51 -18.04 -21.08 16.28
CA ASN A 51 -18.64 -19.96 17.01
C ASN A 51 -18.63 -20.20 18.53
N LEU A 52 -19.07 -19.19 19.28
CA LEU A 52 -19.13 -19.25 20.73
C LEU A 52 -20.09 -20.34 21.25
N GLU A 53 -21.20 -20.56 20.56
CA GLU A 53 -22.22 -21.54 20.95
C GLU A 53 -21.66 -22.97 20.89
N GLU A 54 -20.96 -23.32 19.81
CA GLU A 54 -20.26 -24.60 19.68
C GLU A 54 -19.20 -24.76 20.79
N LEU A 55 -18.48 -23.69 21.17
CA LEU A 55 -17.56 -23.77 22.29
C LEU A 55 -18.27 -24.06 23.61
N ILE A 56 -19.42 -23.43 23.86
CA ILE A 56 -20.22 -23.66 25.08
C ILE A 56 -20.71 -25.12 25.11
N GLU A 57 -21.22 -25.63 23.98
CA GLU A 57 -21.63 -27.03 23.84
C GLU A 57 -20.47 -28.00 24.12
N ILE A 58 -19.29 -27.74 23.54
CA ILE A 58 -18.08 -28.54 23.79
C ILE A 58 -17.73 -28.53 25.29
N LEU A 59 -17.77 -27.36 25.94
CA LEU A 59 -17.47 -27.24 27.38
C LEU A 59 -18.51 -27.93 28.26
N ASP A 60 -19.78 -27.92 27.87
CA ASP A 60 -20.85 -28.62 28.56
C ASP A 60 -20.70 -30.13 28.46
N VAL A 61 -20.39 -30.65 27.27
CA VAL A 61 -20.06 -32.08 27.10
C VAL A 61 -18.83 -32.46 27.91
N LEU A 62 -17.74 -31.68 27.82
CA LEU A 62 -16.50 -31.95 28.57
C LEU A 62 -16.70 -31.89 30.08
N SER A 63 -17.66 -31.10 30.58
CA SER A 63 -17.92 -31.01 32.02
C SER A 63 -18.49 -32.28 32.64
N LYS A 64 -19.03 -33.20 31.82
CA LYS A 64 -19.42 -34.55 32.26
C LYS A 64 -18.20 -35.41 32.61
N TYR A 65 -17.09 -35.18 31.90
CA TYR A 65 -15.88 -36.02 31.96
C TYR A 65 -14.74 -35.38 32.76
N THR A 66 -14.79 -34.06 32.97
CA THR A 66 -13.68 -33.29 33.56
C THR A 66 -14.14 -32.37 34.69
N LEU A 67 -13.21 -32.01 35.56
CA LEU A 67 -13.42 -31.04 36.64
C LEU A 67 -13.46 -29.60 36.09
N LEU A 68 -14.52 -29.27 35.35
CA LEU A 68 -14.80 -27.93 34.85
C LEU A 68 -15.82 -27.24 35.78
N THR A 69 -15.34 -26.34 36.65
CA THR A 69 -16.22 -25.44 37.41
C THR A 69 -16.78 -24.35 36.50
N SER A 70 -17.89 -23.73 36.91
CA SER A 70 -18.50 -22.60 36.17
C SER A 70 -17.50 -21.44 36.00
N GLU A 71 -16.64 -21.21 36.97
CA GLU A 71 -15.56 -20.21 36.92
C GLU A 71 -14.56 -20.51 35.80
N ILE A 72 -14.09 -21.75 35.70
CA ILE A 72 -13.15 -22.18 34.65
C ILE A 72 -13.82 -22.10 33.27
N LYS A 73 -15.08 -22.53 33.14
CA LYS A 73 -15.84 -22.38 31.89
C LYS A 73 -15.93 -20.91 31.46
N ASN A 74 -16.29 -20.03 32.38
CA ASN A 74 -16.37 -18.59 32.12
C ASN A 74 -15.01 -17.99 31.75
N GLU A 75 -13.92 -18.47 32.37
CA GLU A 75 -12.58 -18.04 32.03
C GLU A 75 -12.16 -18.49 30.62
N ILE A 76 -12.44 -19.73 30.23
CA ILE A 76 -12.21 -20.25 28.87
C ILE A 76 -13.02 -19.44 27.85
N ILE A 77 -14.31 -19.21 28.11
CA ILE A 77 -15.19 -18.41 27.26
C ILE A 77 -14.64 -16.99 27.10
N ARG A 78 -14.18 -16.37 28.20
CA ARG A 78 -13.57 -15.04 28.17
C ARG A 78 -12.29 -15.02 27.34
N LEU A 79 -11.41 -16.01 27.51
CA LEU A 79 -10.16 -16.13 26.74
C LEU A 79 -10.45 -16.34 25.25
N TYR A 80 -11.43 -17.16 24.90
CA TYR A 80 -11.85 -17.38 23.52
C TYR A 80 -12.46 -16.12 22.90
N LYS A 81 -13.40 -15.44 23.59
CA LYS A 81 -13.99 -14.17 23.14
C LYS A 81 -12.92 -13.10 22.89
N ASN A 82 -12.06 -12.86 23.89
CA ASN A 82 -10.99 -11.87 23.80
C ASN A 82 -9.99 -12.18 22.69
N ALA A 83 -9.81 -13.45 22.34
CA ALA A 83 -8.96 -13.82 21.23
C ALA A 83 -9.70 -13.68 19.89
N ALA A 84 -10.96 -14.10 19.81
CA ALA A 84 -11.78 -14.03 18.60
C ALA A 84 -11.98 -12.58 18.10
N THR A 85 -12.02 -11.61 19.02
CA THR A 85 -12.12 -10.18 18.67
C THR A 85 -10.79 -9.57 18.22
N LYS A 86 -9.65 -10.20 18.49
CA LYS A 86 -8.33 -9.66 18.15
C LYS A 86 -7.90 -10.06 16.75
N ILE A 87 -7.67 -9.05 15.92
CA ILE A 87 -7.17 -9.16 14.56
C ILE A 87 -5.76 -8.59 14.54
N ILE A 88 -4.81 -9.36 14.02
CA ILE A 88 -3.40 -8.95 13.98
C ILE A 88 -3.09 -8.40 12.59
N LEU A 89 -2.50 -7.21 12.54
CA LEU A 89 -1.89 -6.67 11.34
C LEU A 89 -0.43 -7.11 11.29
N ASP A 90 -0.07 -7.83 10.23
CA ASP A 90 1.33 -8.08 9.89
C ASP A 90 1.91 -6.79 9.29
N VAL A 91 2.70 -6.11 10.11
CA VAL A 91 3.34 -4.82 9.80
C VAL A 91 4.36 -4.92 8.66
N ASN A 92 4.88 -6.11 8.39
CA ASN A 92 5.83 -6.30 7.31
C ASN A 92 5.12 -6.19 5.97
N ASN A 93 4.07 -6.95 5.72
CA ASN A 93 3.40 -6.94 4.41
C ASN A 93 2.10 -6.12 4.38
N PHE A 94 1.81 -5.37 5.45
CA PHE A 94 0.53 -4.68 5.68
C PHE A 94 -0.67 -5.60 5.43
N SER A 95 -0.54 -6.87 5.86
CA SER A 95 -1.59 -7.86 5.66
C SER A 95 -2.35 -8.15 6.94
N ILE A 96 -3.62 -8.43 6.78
CA ILE A 96 -4.55 -8.80 7.83
C ILE A 96 -5.03 -10.22 7.53
N ALA A 97 -4.92 -11.08 8.53
CA ALA A 97 -5.53 -12.40 8.51
C ALA A 97 -6.82 -12.36 9.33
N PHE A 98 -7.96 -12.47 8.66
CA PHE A 98 -9.24 -12.68 9.32
C PHE A 98 -9.38 -14.16 9.65
N GLY A 99 -9.56 -14.49 10.93
CA GLY A 99 -9.83 -15.85 11.36
C GLY A 99 -11.24 -16.32 10.95
N LEU A 100 -11.49 -17.63 11.03
CA LEU A 100 -12.77 -18.25 10.67
C LEU A 100 -13.99 -17.68 11.43
N GLY A 101 -13.77 -17.08 12.61
CA GLY A 101 -14.82 -16.46 13.43
C GLY A 101 -15.09 -14.97 13.15
N VAL A 102 -14.47 -14.36 12.13
CA VAL A 102 -14.78 -12.98 11.73
C VAL A 102 -16.00 -12.97 10.82
N ASP A 103 -16.99 -12.14 11.14
CA ASP A 103 -18.19 -11.98 10.30
C ASP A 103 -17.80 -11.48 8.90
N ARG A 104 -18.33 -12.15 7.87
CA ARG A 104 -18.12 -11.80 6.46
C ARG A 104 -18.58 -10.38 6.14
N SER A 105 -19.61 -9.87 6.82
CA SER A 105 -20.11 -8.50 6.63
C SER A 105 -19.02 -7.45 6.92
N VAL A 106 -18.12 -7.75 7.87
CA VAL A 106 -16.98 -6.88 8.23
C VAL A 106 -15.97 -6.84 7.10
N VAL A 107 -15.65 -8.01 6.53
CA VAL A 107 -14.69 -8.12 5.43
C VAL A 107 -15.23 -7.42 4.18
N GLU A 108 -16.53 -7.55 3.91
CA GLU A 108 -17.19 -6.92 2.76
C GLU A 108 -17.19 -5.39 2.85
N ASN A 109 -17.46 -4.84 4.05
CA ASN A 109 -17.34 -3.39 4.30
C ASN A 109 -15.92 -2.84 4.11
N LEU A 110 -14.89 -3.69 4.18
CA LEU A 110 -13.49 -3.30 4.04
C LEU A 110 -12.91 -3.60 2.65
N LYS A 111 -13.70 -4.19 1.74
CA LYS A 111 -13.26 -4.64 0.41
C LYS A 111 -12.70 -3.50 -0.46
N ASP A 112 -13.20 -2.29 -0.29
CA ASP A 112 -12.68 -1.12 -1.00
C ASP A 112 -11.30 -0.66 -0.52
N LYS A 113 -10.91 -1.05 0.70
CA LYS A 113 -9.64 -0.69 1.34
C LYS A 113 -8.61 -1.83 1.32
N LEU A 114 -9.06 -3.06 1.04
CA LEU A 114 -8.25 -4.28 1.09
C LEU A 114 -8.17 -4.98 -0.28
N VAL A 115 -7.08 -5.72 -0.54
CA VAL A 115 -6.92 -6.61 -1.70
C VAL A 115 -6.61 -8.01 -1.19
N TYR A 116 -7.32 -9.00 -1.71
CA TYR A 116 -7.06 -10.40 -1.36
C TYR A 116 -5.95 -10.98 -2.23
N VAL A 117 -4.84 -11.39 -1.63
CA VAL A 117 -3.68 -11.99 -2.32
C VAL A 117 -3.17 -13.17 -1.50
N GLY A 118 -3.12 -14.36 -2.10
CA GLY A 118 -2.47 -15.53 -1.51
C GLY A 118 -3.02 -15.95 -0.14
N GLY A 119 -4.33 -15.85 0.08
CA GLY A 119 -4.95 -16.23 1.35
C GLY A 119 -5.01 -15.12 2.42
N LYS A 120 -4.48 -13.93 2.13
CA LYS A 120 -4.43 -12.79 3.07
C LYS A 120 -5.02 -11.53 2.46
N TYR A 121 -5.48 -10.61 3.32
CA TYR A 121 -5.97 -9.30 2.90
C TYR A 121 -4.89 -8.25 3.09
N ILE A 122 -4.40 -7.66 2.00
CA ILE A 122 -3.38 -6.60 2.01
C ILE A 122 -4.06 -5.24 1.97
N ILE A 123 -3.61 -4.30 2.81
CA ILE A 123 -4.12 -2.94 2.81
C ILE A 123 -3.65 -2.19 1.54
N LYS A 124 -4.60 -1.62 0.77
CA LYS A 124 -4.33 -0.89 -0.49
C LYS A 124 -3.43 0.33 -0.29
N SER A 125 -3.62 1.04 0.81
CA SER A 125 -2.86 2.22 1.19
C SER A 125 -2.77 2.32 2.71
N ILE A 126 -1.60 2.69 3.22
CA ILE A 126 -1.37 2.90 4.65
C ILE A 126 -2.34 3.95 5.22
N LYS A 127 -2.81 4.90 4.39
CA LYS A 127 -3.80 5.91 4.77
C LYS A 127 -5.12 5.33 5.25
N TYR A 128 -5.48 4.12 4.82
CA TYR A 128 -6.71 3.46 5.24
C TYR A 128 -6.60 2.78 6.60
N LEU A 129 -5.39 2.67 7.19
CA LEU A 129 -5.21 1.98 8.46
C LEU A 129 -6.07 2.55 9.61
N PRO A 130 -6.16 3.88 9.82
CA PRO A 130 -7.03 4.45 10.85
C PRO A 130 -8.51 4.13 10.61
N ASP A 131 -8.96 4.20 9.36
CA ASP A 131 -10.34 3.89 8.99
C ASP A 131 -10.67 2.40 9.17
N ILE A 132 -9.73 1.51 8.84
CA ILE A 132 -9.87 0.07 9.06
C ILE A 132 -9.94 -0.20 10.57
N LYS A 133 -9.05 0.40 11.37
CA LYS A 133 -9.08 0.28 12.84
C LYS A 133 -10.41 0.72 13.42
N LYS A 134 -10.96 1.85 12.94
CA LYS A 134 -12.27 2.36 13.37
C LYS A 134 -13.41 1.41 12.98
N ALA A 135 -13.46 0.98 11.72
CA ALA A 135 -14.50 0.08 11.23
C ALA A 135 -14.49 -1.29 11.91
N LEU A 136 -13.30 -1.83 12.23
CA LEU A 136 -13.17 -3.05 13.02
C LEU A 136 -13.67 -2.84 14.45
N LYS A 137 -13.32 -1.71 15.09
CA LYS A 137 -13.74 -1.39 16.45
C LYS A 137 -15.26 -1.20 16.58
N GLU A 138 -15.90 -0.57 15.60
CA GLU A 138 -17.37 -0.45 15.52
C GLU A 138 -18.09 -1.80 15.48
N LYS A 139 -17.40 -2.84 15.00
CA LYS A 139 -17.89 -4.22 14.94
C LYS A 139 -17.38 -5.09 16.10
N GLY A 140 -16.73 -4.50 17.09
CA GLY A 140 -16.23 -5.20 18.28
C GLY A 140 -14.91 -5.95 18.07
N TYR A 141 -14.17 -5.66 17.00
CA TYR A 141 -12.86 -6.24 16.74
C TYR A 141 -11.74 -5.22 17.02
N ASP A 142 -10.69 -5.68 17.70
CA ASP A 142 -9.51 -4.88 17.98
C ASP A 142 -8.39 -5.23 16.99
N LEU A 143 -7.92 -4.21 16.25
CA LEU A 143 -6.75 -4.33 15.38
C LEU A 143 -5.47 -4.11 16.20
N ILE A 144 -4.67 -5.17 16.33
CA ILE A 144 -3.42 -5.17 17.10
C ILE A 144 -2.23 -5.09 16.14
N TYR A 145 -1.32 -4.16 16.44
CA TYR A 145 -0.01 -4.02 15.83
C TYR A 145 0.90 -3.22 16.77
N ASP A 146 2.22 -3.38 16.62
CA ASP A 146 3.21 -2.55 17.29
C ASP A 146 3.38 -1.23 16.52
N GLU A 147 3.16 -0.10 17.20
CA GLU A 147 3.25 1.23 16.57
C GLU A 147 4.69 1.63 16.21
N ASN A 148 5.69 1.17 16.95
CA ASN A 148 7.09 1.44 16.68
C ASN A 148 7.56 0.63 15.47
N GLU A 149 7.21 -0.66 15.41
CA GLU A 149 7.47 -1.48 14.23
C GLU A 149 6.79 -0.91 12.98
N LEU A 150 5.57 -0.39 13.13
CA LEU A 150 4.84 0.23 12.03
C LEU A 150 5.57 1.45 11.47
N LYS A 151 6.02 2.36 12.33
CA LYS A 151 6.78 3.55 11.92
C LYS A 151 8.05 3.15 11.17
N GLN A 152 8.82 2.21 11.71
CA GLN A 152 10.04 1.71 11.08
C GLN A 152 9.76 1.02 9.73
N SER A 153 8.69 0.24 9.63
CA SER A 153 8.27 -0.42 8.39
C SER A 153 7.90 0.60 7.32
N ILE A 154 7.15 1.65 7.69
CA ILE A 154 6.77 2.75 6.78
C ILE A 154 8.02 3.47 6.24
N GLU A 155 8.95 3.85 7.13
CA GLU A 155 10.18 4.57 6.73
C GLU A 155 11.06 3.75 5.77
N LYS A 156 11.17 2.44 6.00
CA LYS A 156 11.96 1.55 5.15
C LYS A 156 11.29 1.27 3.80
N ARG A 157 9.95 1.24 3.75
CA ARG A 157 9.21 0.78 2.57
C ARG A 157 8.75 1.90 1.66
N LEU A 158 8.53 3.11 2.19
CA LEU A 158 8.18 4.29 1.40
C LEU A 158 9.42 4.91 0.74
N ILE A 159 10.17 4.10 0.01
CA ILE A 159 11.32 4.53 -0.78
C ILE A 159 10.97 4.38 -2.26
N VAL A 160 11.29 5.40 -3.05
CA VAL A 160 11.16 5.37 -4.50
C VAL A 160 12.49 5.75 -5.13
N VAL A 161 12.90 4.98 -6.12
CA VAL A 161 14.05 5.32 -6.97
C VAL A 161 13.53 5.87 -8.28
N ILE A 162 13.98 7.07 -8.63
CA ILE A 162 13.61 7.72 -9.88
C ILE A 162 14.84 7.76 -10.78
N SER A 163 14.76 7.09 -11.91
CA SER A 163 15.79 7.03 -12.93
C SER A 163 15.25 7.50 -14.28
N ARG A 164 16.16 7.68 -15.24
CA ARG A 164 15.80 7.97 -16.63
C ARG A 164 16.24 6.80 -17.50
N GLU A 165 15.28 6.13 -18.13
CA GLU A 165 15.50 4.98 -19.01
C GLU A 165 14.79 5.24 -20.35
N ASN A 166 15.48 5.07 -21.48
CA ASN A 166 14.89 5.22 -22.83
C ASN A 166 14.07 6.51 -23.05
N SER A 167 14.58 7.64 -22.53
CA SER A 167 13.91 8.96 -22.58
C SER A 167 12.60 9.08 -21.78
N LEU A 168 12.24 8.06 -21.01
CA LEU A 168 11.17 8.10 -20.03
C LEU A 168 11.75 8.24 -18.61
N LEU A 169 10.92 8.74 -17.72
CA LEU A 169 11.15 8.72 -16.29
C LEU A 169 10.64 7.38 -15.76
N THR A 170 11.52 6.59 -15.16
CA THR A 170 11.17 5.34 -14.49
C THR A 170 11.09 5.61 -13.00
N VAL A 171 9.96 5.25 -12.41
CA VAL A 171 9.67 5.33 -10.97
C VAL A 171 9.62 3.91 -10.45
N TYR A 172 10.66 3.49 -9.75
CA TYR A 172 10.78 2.15 -9.17
C TYR A 172 10.39 2.16 -7.70
N PHE A 173 9.56 1.20 -7.30
CA PHE A 173 9.03 1.00 -5.94
C PHE A 173 9.62 -0.30 -5.37
N PRO A 174 10.81 -0.29 -4.73
CA PRO A 174 11.52 -1.52 -4.36
C PRO A 174 10.70 -2.44 -3.45
N GLU A 175 10.11 -1.86 -2.41
CA GLU A 175 9.46 -2.62 -1.34
C GLU A 175 7.93 -2.62 -1.46
N TYR A 176 7.32 -1.43 -1.55
CA TYR A 176 5.87 -1.25 -1.43
C TYR A 176 5.30 -0.28 -2.48
N ILE A 177 4.19 -0.69 -3.10
CA ILE A 177 3.40 0.11 -4.04
C ILE A 177 2.09 0.47 -3.36
N ASP A 178 1.94 1.73 -2.98
CA ASP A 178 0.67 2.25 -2.46
C ASP A 178 -0.30 2.51 -3.63
N VAL A 179 -1.45 1.83 -3.61
CA VAL A 179 -2.44 1.89 -4.70
C VAL A 179 -3.06 3.28 -4.84
N GLU A 180 -3.27 4.01 -3.74
CA GLU A 180 -3.82 5.37 -3.78
C GLU A 180 -2.79 6.36 -4.31
N VAL A 181 -1.51 6.18 -3.98
CA VAL A 181 -0.44 7.00 -4.55
C VAL A 181 -0.31 6.75 -6.05
N VAL A 182 -0.43 5.50 -6.50
CA VAL A 182 -0.48 5.17 -7.93
C VAL A 182 -1.66 5.84 -8.63
N LYS A 183 -2.86 5.83 -8.03
CA LYS A 183 -4.03 6.54 -8.58
C LYS A 183 -3.78 8.05 -8.66
N ALA A 184 -3.19 8.63 -7.61
CA ALA A 184 -2.85 10.06 -7.58
C ALA A 184 -1.82 10.42 -8.66
N LEU A 185 -0.78 9.60 -8.84
CA LEU A 185 0.23 9.75 -9.89
C LEU A 185 -0.41 9.66 -11.28
N LYS A 186 -1.27 8.64 -11.51
CA LYS A 186 -2.00 8.46 -12.76
C LYS A 186 -2.83 9.71 -13.11
N ARG A 187 -3.59 10.23 -12.15
CA ARG A 187 -4.37 11.47 -12.33
C ARG A 187 -3.48 12.69 -12.61
N ALA A 188 -2.40 12.88 -11.84
CA ALA A 188 -1.50 14.03 -12.00
C ALA A 188 -0.75 14.02 -13.35
N CYS A 189 -0.53 12.83 -13.91
CA CYS A 189 0.17 12.63 -15.18
C CYS A 189 -0.78 12.53 -16.39
N ARG A 190 -2.10 12.74 -16.22
CA ARG A 190 -2.99 12.91 -17.37
C ARG A 190 -2.75 14.26 -18.04
N LEU A 191 -2.67 14.23 -19.36
CA LEU A 191 -2.58 15.42 -20.19
C LEU A 191 -3.95 15.67 -20.81
N ARG A 192 -4.40 16.92 -20.76
CA ARG A 192 -5.60 17.36 -21.45
C ARG A 192 -5.20 18.08 -22.73
N TYR A 193 -5.85 17.76 -23.82
CA TYR A 193 -5.72 18.45 -25.09
C TYR A 193 -7.13 18.68 -25.66
N TYR A 194 -7.25 19.61 -26.59
CA TYR A 194 -8.52 19.92 -27.25
C TYR A 194 -8.39 19.53 -28.72
N GLU A 195 -9.36 18.78 -29.21
CA GLU A 195 -9.52 18.50 -30.63
C GLU A 195 -10.42 19.57 -31.24
N GLU A 196 -9.93 20.26 -32.26
CA GLU A 196 -10.71 21.21 -33.03
C GLU A 196 -11.64 20.46 -33.98
N LYS A 197 -12.93 20.70 -33.84
CA LYS A 197 -13.96 20.16 -34.72
C LYS A 197 -14.66 21.31 -35.43
N VAL A 198 -14.47 21.37 -36.73
CA VAL A 198 -15.10 22.39 -37.57
C VAL A 198 -16.60 22.13 -37.69
N ILE A 199 -17.40 23.17 -37.47
CA ILE A 199 -18.84 23.19 -37.70
C ILE A 199 -19.09 23.85 -39.06
N LEU A 200 -19.73 23.10 -39.96
CA LEU A 200 -20.09 23.56 -41.29
C LEU A 200 -21.61 23.76 -41.38
N ASP A 201 -22.05 24.72 -42.19
CA ASP A 201 -23.47 24.91 -42.52
C ASP A 201 -23.97 23.83 -43.51
N GLN A 202 -25.26 23.84 -43.83
CA GLN A 202 -25.87 22.91 -44.80
C GLN A 202 -25.31 23.02 -46.22
N LYS A 203 -24.57 24.10 -46.54
CA LYS A 203 -23.91 24.35 -47.83
C LYS A 203 -22.42 24.02 -47.79
N GLY A 204 -21.88 23.58 -46.66
CA GLY A 204 -20.46 23.26 -46.47
C GLY A 204 -19.57 24.47 -46.15
N ASN A 205 -20.13 25.64 -45.86
CA ASN A 205 -19.33 26.80 -45.43
C ASN A 205 -18.99 26.72 -43.95
N TYR A 206 -17.82 27.24 -43.60
CA TYR A 206 -17.38 27.36 -42.22
C TYR A 206 -18.33 28.25 -41.40
N VAL A 207 -18.77 27.75 -40.25
CA VAL A 207 -19.60 28.51 -39.29
C VAL A 207 -18.80 28.80 -38.03
N ASP A 208 -18.25 27.77 -37.40
CA ASP A 208 -17.54 27.89 -36.12
C ASP A 208 -16.61 26.70 -35.87
N THR A 209 -15.83 26.74 -34.79
CA THR A 209 -14.98 25.64 -34.33
C THR A 209 -15.33 25.27 -32.90
N GLU A 210 -15.72 24.01 -32.70
CA GLU A 210 -15.92 23.43 -31.37
C GLU A 210 -14.61 22.80 -30.87
N PHE A 211 -14.23 23.09 -29.62
CA PHE A 211 -13.07 22.49 -28.96
C PHE A 211 -13.50 21.33 -28.06
N ILE A 212 -13.28 20.09 -28.50
CA ILE A 212 -13.65 18.90 -27.74
C ILE A 212 -12.50 18.52 -26.80
N PRO A 213 -12.68 18.53 -25.46
CA PRO A 213 -11.65 18.13 -24.53
C PRO A 213 -11.40 16.62 -24.60
N ARG A 214 -10.13 16.24 -24.67
CA ARG A 214 -9.64 14.87 -24.63
C ARG A 214 -8.57 14.71 -23.57
N GLU A 215 -8.45 13.49 -23.04
CA GLU A 215 -7.43 13.13 -22.05
C GLU A 215 -6.50 12.04 -22.59
N ILE A 216 -5.19 12.20 -22.40
CA ILE A 216 -4.17 11.18 -22.67
C ILE A 216 -3.58 10.73 -21.35
N ASP A 217 -3.59 9.42 -21.11
CA ASP A 217 -2.90 8.82 -19.97
C ASP A 217 -1.44 8.53 -20.32
N THR A 218 -0.53 9.21 -19.65
CA THR A 218 0.91 9.08 -19.90
C THR A 218 1.61 8.23 -18.84
N PHE A 219 0.88 7.78 -17.82
CA PHE A 219 1.43 7.01 -16.70
C PHE A 219 1.11 5.53 -16.88
N LYS A 220 2.15 4.72 -17.07
CA LYS A 220 2.03 3.26 -17.16
C LYS A 220 2.66 2.63 -15.93
N ILE A 221 2.03 1.60 -15.35
CA ILE A 221 2.55 0.90 -14.18
C ILE A 221 2.51 -0.61 -14.37
N SER A 222 3.59 -1.27 -13.96
CA SER A 222 3.72 -2.72 -13.82
C SER A 222 3.88 -3.05 -12.34
N PHE A 223 2.85 -3.67 -11.75
CA PHE A 223 2.90 -4.14 -10.35
C PHE A 223 3.86 -5.32 -10.18
N LYS A 224 4.04 -6.14 -11.23
CA LYS A 224 4.97 -7.28 -11.22
C LYS A 224 6.43 -6.83 -11.17
N GLU A 225 6.77 -5.83 -11.98
CA GLU A 225 8.13 -5.26 -12.01
C GLU A 225 8.34 -4.16 -10.96
N LYS A 226 7.28 -3.77 -10.27
CA LYS A 226 7.23 -2.63 -9.36
C LYS A 226 7.74 -1.31 -9.96
N LYS A 227 7.46 -1.10 -11.24
CA LYS A 227 7.93 0.05 -12.02
C LYS A 227 6.76 0.81 -12.61
N ALA A 228 6.85 2.13 -12.60
CA ALA A 228 6.02 3.00 -13.40
C ALA A 228 6.85 3.84 -14.36
N THR A 229 6.30 4.15 -15.53
CA THR A 229 6.95 4.96 -16.56
C THR A 229 6.07 6.13 -16.96
N VAL A 230 6.72 7.28 -17.17
CA VAL A 230 6.06 8.54 -17.58
C VAL A 230 7.05 9.43 -18.33
N TYR A 231 6.56 10.43 -19.06
CA TYR A 231 7.44 11.40 -19.72
C TYR A 231 8.26 12.22 -18.70
N VAL A 232 9.55 12.44 -19.02
CA VAL A 232 10.49 13.20 -18.17
C VAL A 232 10.00 14.63 -17.89
N GLY A 233 9.23 15.23 -18.81
CA GLY A 233 8.65 16.57 -18.60
C GLY A 233 7.68 16.65 -17.42
N LEU A 234 7.14 15.52 -16.96
CA LEU A 234 6.20 15.45 -15.83
C LEU A 234 6.89 15.15 -14.49
N ILE A 235 8.22 15.14 -14.45
CA ILE A 235 8.99 14.83 -13.25
C ILE A 235 8.59 15.68 -12.04
N ASP A 236 8.36 16.98 -12.21
CA ASP A 236 8.02 17.86 -11.09
C ASP A 236 6.64 17.50 -10.49
N ARG A 237 5.70 17.04 -11.32
CA ARG A 237 4.39 16.54 -10.85
C ARG A 237 4.54 15.24 -10.08
N VAL A 238 5.35 14.31 -10.58
CA VAL A 238 5.65 13.03 -9.92
C VAL A 238 6.31 13.26 -8.56
N LEU A 239 7.36 14.09 -8.53
CA LEU A 239 8.08 14.43 -7.30
C LEU A 239 7.16 15.05 -6.26
N ARG A 240 6.28 15.96 -6.68
CA ARG A 240 5.32 16.58 -5.77
C ARG A 240 4.39 15.55 -5.14
N ILE A 241 3.74 14.70 -5.93
CA ILE A 241 2.82 13.67 -5.42
C ILE A 241 3.54 12.71 -4.48
N LEU A 242 4.76 12.26 -4.83
CA LEU A 242 5.53 11.37 -3.96
C LEU A 242 5.88 12.02 -2.61
N ARG A 243 6.28 13.30 -2.61
CA ARG A 243 6.59 14.06 -1.38
C ARG A 243 5.35 14.27 -0.52
N GLU A 244 4.22 14.65 -1.11
CA GLU A 244 2.94 14.81 -0.41
C GLU A 244 2.46 13.50 0.25
N ASN A 245 2.97 12.35 -0.20
CA ASN A 245 2.68 11.03 0.34
C ASN A 245 3.85 10.45 1.16
N ASN A 246 4.78 11.29 1.61
CA ASN A 246 5.89 10.94 2.50
C ASN A 246 6.85 9.88 1.95
N TYR A 247 6.96 9.74 0.62
CA TYR A 247 7.98 8.88 0.03
C TYR A 247 9.36 9.55 0.12
N LYS A 248 10.35 8.78 0.55
CA LYS A 248 11.76 9.11 0.40
C LYS A 248 12.17 8.89 -1.05
N ILE A 249 12.57 9.97 -1.72
CA ILE A 249 12.88 9.95 -3.15
C ILE A 249 14.40 9.90 -3.35
N MET A 250 14.87 8.85 -4.02
CA MET A 250 16.25 8.71 -4.47
C MET A 250 16.32 9.03 -5.96
N LEU A 251 17.09 10.07 -6.33
CA LEU A 251 17.25 10.48 -7.72
C LEU A 251 18.52 9.86 -8.32
N ASP A 252 18.35 8.89 -9.21
CA ASP A 252 19.44 8.34 -10.05
C ASP A 252 19.32 8.88 -11.48
N LEU A 253 19.37 10.21 -11.60
CA LEU A 253 19.36 10.88 -12.89
C LEU A 253 20.80 11.13 -13.33
N LYS A 254 21.42 10.12 -13.94
CA LYS A 254 22.76 10.25 -14.51
C LYS A 254 22.76 11.30 -15.63
N GLU A 255 23.43 12.43 -15.39
CA GLU A 255 23.75 13.37 -16.47
C GLU A 255 24.74 12.69 -17.43
N LYS A 256 24.55 12.86 -18.73
CA LYS A 256 25.56 12.41 -19.71
C LYS A 256 26.91 13.10 -19.41
N PRO A 257 28.04 12.40 -19.61
CA PRO A 257 29.36 13.02 -19.47
C PRO A 257 29.45 14.27 -20.36
N GLY A 258 30.02 15.34 -19.81
CA GLY A 258 30.25 16.57 -20.56
C GLY A 258 31.26 16.34 -21.68
N LEU A 259 31.07 17.00 -22.81
CA LEU A 259 32.06 17.05 -23.88
C LEU A 259 32.98 18.23 -23.58
N LYS A 260 34.28 18.00 -23.35
CA LYS A 260 35.25 19.09 -23.19
C LYS A 260 35.46 19.77 -24.54
N ILE A 261 34.62 20.76 -24.87
CA ILE A 261 34.74 21.55 -26.10
C ILE A 261 34.94 23.00 -25.68
N GLU A 262 36.16 23.51 -25.75
CA GLU A 262 36.38 24.95 -25.53
C GLU A 262 35.63 25.75 -26.60
N PHE A 263 34.56 26.41 -26.18
CA PHE A 263 33.73 27.21 -27.07
C PHE A 263 33.63 28.63 -26.51
N ASN A 264 34.19 29.58 -27.26
CA ASN A 264 34.17 31.01 -26.95
C ASN A 264 33.05 31.69 -27.77
N PRO A 265 31.86 31.90 -27.20
CA PRO A 265 30.78 32.55 -27.93
C PRO A 265 31.11 34.03 -28.19
N LYS A 266 31.07 34.43 -29.47
CA LYS A 266 31.25 35.82 -29.91
C LYS A 266 29.99 36.69 -29.78
N PHE A 267 29.02 36.28 -28.97
CA PHE A 267 27.74 36.97 -28.80
C PHE A 267 27.45 37.26 -27.33
N LYS A 268 26.75 38.38 -27.06
CA LYS A 268 26.24 38.73 -25.73
C LYS A 268 24.74 38.42 -25.65
N LEU A 269 24.31 37.93 -24.50
CA LEU A 269 22.89 37.76 -24.22
C LEU A 269 22.28 39.11 -23.80
N LEU A 270 21.03 39.34 -24.17
CA LEU A 270 20.24 40.47 -23.67
C LEU A 270 19.80 40.19 -22.21
N PRO A 271 19.48 41.22 -21.39
CA PRO A 271 19.15 41.02 -19.97
C PRO A 271 18.07 39.96 -19.70
N HIS A 272 16.97 39.99 -20.46
CA HIS A 272 15.90 39.00 -20.34
C HIS A 272 16.32 37.57 -20.74
N GLN A 273 17.28 37.43 -21.65
CA GLN A 273 17.84 36.13 -22.05
C GLN A 273 18.79 35.60 -20.98
N GLU A 274 19.56 36.47 -20.31
CA GLU A 274 20.38 36.08 -19.17
C GLU A 274 19.55 35.58 -18.00
N ASP A 275 18.43 36.23 -17.70
CA ASP A 275 17.54 35.81 -16.62
C ASP A 275 16.88 34.47 -16.93
N ALA A 276 16.40 34.29 -18.17
CA ALA A 276 15.90 33.01 -18.64
C ALA A 276 16.98 31.91 -18.58
N PHE A 277 18.21 32.23 -18.98
CA PHE A 277 19.36 31.32 -18.89
C PHE A 277 19.69 30.94 -17.44
N LYS A 278 19.71 31.91 -16.51
CA LYS A 278 19.95 31.70 -15.07
C LYS A 278 18.90 30.77 -14.45
N LEU A 279 17.63 30.91 -14.83
CA LEU A 279 16.57 30.02 -14.38
C LEU A 279 16.72 28.61 -14.96
N TRP A 280 17.07 28.52 -16.24
CA TRP A 280 17.24 27.26 -16.93
C TRP A 280 18.47 26.49 -16.44
N ILE A 281 19.63 27.14 -16.27
CA ILE A 281 20.90 26.47 -15.91
C ILE A 281 20.82 25.79 -14.54
N ARG A 282 20.02 26.33 -13.61
CA ARG A 282 19.75 25.72 -12.29
C ARG A 282 19.07 24.36 -12.39
N LYS A 283 18.21 24.17 -13.40
CA LYS A 283 17.42 22.94 -13.59
C LYS A 283 17.89 22.08 -14.77
N LYS A 284 18.67 22.69 -15.69
CA LYS A 284 19.10 22.18 -17.00
C LYS A 284 17.98 21.59 -17.88
N ARG A 285 16.72 21.94 -17.57
CA ARG A 285 15.48 21.46 -18.20
C ARG A 285 14.39 22.53 -18.12
N GLY A 286 13.40 22.43 -19.00
CA GLY A 286 12.25 23.34 -19.07
C GLY A 286 12.11 24.02 -20.43
N THR A 287 10.94 24.60 -20.67
CA THR A 287 10.64 25.40 -21.87
C THR A 287 10.92 26.86 -21.55
N ILE A 288 11.69 27.52 -22.41
CA ILE A 288 11.88 28.97 -22.34
C ILE A 288 10.98 29.60 -23.41
N ALA A 289 9.98 30.36 -22.97
CA ALA A 289 9.10 31.11 -23.84
C ALA A 289 9.55 32.57 -23.86
N ILE A 290 10.10 33.02 -24.99
CA ILE A 290 10.43 34.42 -25.27
C ILE A 290 9.81 34.75 -26.62
N PHE A 291 9.27 35.96 -26.76
CA PHE A 291 8.71 36.47 -28.02
C PHE A 291 9.70 36.26 -29.18
N THR A 292 9.17 35.99 -30.38
CA THR A 292 9.98 35.74 -31.59
C THR A 292 10.97 36.87 -31.91
N ARG A 293 10.64 38.13 -31.55
CA ARG A 293 11.55 39.29 -31.67
C ARG A 293 12.70 39.32 -30.64
N GLY A 294 12.63 38.51 -29.58
CA GLY A 294 13.65 38.41 -28.52
C GLY A 294 14.83 37.49 -28.84
N ASN A 295 15.01 37.12 -30.12
CA ASN A 295 16.15 36.38 -30.65
C ASN A 295 16.55 35.10 -29.86
N ASN A 296 15.64 34.12 -29.82
CA ASN A 296 15.79 32.85 -29.09
C ASN A 296 17.02 32.00 -29.49
N SER A 297 17.60 32.24 -30.67
CA SER A 297 18.73 31.48 -31.22
C SER A 297 20.00 31.61 -30.36
N ASN A 298 20.33 32.82 -29.91
CA ASN A 298 21.50 33.08 -29.05
C ASN A 298 21.37 32.38 -27.69
N LEU A 299 20.18 32.41 -27.11
CA LEU A 299 19.88 31.72 -25.86
C LEU A 299 19.96 30.19 -26.03
N GLN A 300 19.41 29.65 -27.11
CA GLN A 300 19.51 28.22 -27.41
C GLN A 300 20.96 27.78 -27.61
N GLN A 301 21.78 28.58 -28.32
CA GLN A 301 23.21 28.31 -28.47
C GLN A 301 23.91 28.32 -27.11
N ARG A 302 23.63 29.30 -26.24
CA ARG A 302 24.20 29.34 -24.88
C ARG A 302 23.80 28.11 -24.05
N CYS A 303 22.53 27.71 -24.07
CA CYS A 303 22.06 26.50 -23.40
C CYS A 303 22.72 25.21 -23.93
N LYS A 304 22.97 25.12 -25.25
CA LYS A 304 23.70 23.99 -25.85
C LYS A 304 25.15 23.94 -25.37
N ILE A 305 25.85 25.07 -25.38
CA ILE A 305 27.25 25.17 -24.92
C ILE A 305 27.36 24.75 -23.46
N SER A 306 26.48 25.23 -22.58
CA SER A 306 26.51 24.89 -21.15
C SER A 306 26.10 23.45 -20.82
N ARG A 307 25.48 22.73 -21.77
CA ARG A 307 25.28 21.27 -21.64
C ARG A 307 26.51 20.46 -22.03
N GLN A 308 27.32 21.01 -22.93
CA GLN A 308 28.52 20.34 -23.44
C GLN A 308 29.69 20.58 -22.48
N ASN A 309 29.92 21.82 -22.06
CA ASN A 309 31.04 22.16 -21.20
C ASN A 309 30.75 21.88 -19.73
N LYS A 310 31.46 20.90 -19.17
CA LYS A 310 31.72 20.83 -17.73
C LYS A 310 33.18 21.20 -17.48
N GLY A 311 33.36 22.40 -16.96
CA GLY A 311 34.33 22.65 -15.88
C GLY A 311 33.66 22.30 -14.56
#